data_AF-A0A2V9YLP4-F1
#
_entry.id   AF-A0A2V9YLP4-F1
#
_cell.length_a   1.000
_cell.length_b   1.000
_cell.length_c   1.000
_cell.angle_alpha   90.00
_cell.angle_beta   90.00
_cell.angle_gamma   90.00
#
_symmetry.space_group_name_H-M   'P 1'
#
loop_
_entity.id
_entity.type
_entity.pdbx_description
1 polymer ?
#
loop_
_entity_poly.entity_id
_entity_poly.type
_entity_poly.pdbx_seq_one_letter_code
_entity_poly.pdbx_strand_id
1 'polypeptide(L)'
;MPETPQQYTARILATLGGQPPLEVLTATPAKLSSLVKGKSSAEIARKPAPGKWSVAEIIAHLADVEMVIGYRLRKILEADGTPIQAYDQDVWAGFSNYEAIPLEESLHKQTILRASNLR
;
A
#
# COMPACT_ATOMS: atom_id res chain seq x y z
N MET A 1 -8.79 7.53 -26.08
CA MET A 1 -8.03 8.63 -25.44
C MET A 1 -7.58 8.14 -24.07
N PRO A 2 -6.37 8.47 -23.61
CA PRO A 2 -5.97 8.20 -22.23
C PRO A 2 -6.89 8.95 -21.26
N GLU A 3 -7.07 8.42 -20.05
CA GLU A 3 -7.87 9.07 -19.01
C GLU A 3 -7.27 10.43 -18.60
N THR A 4 -8.13 11.41 -18.27
CA THR A 4 -7.67 12.66 -17.66
C THR A 4 -7.30 12.45 -16.18
N PRO A 5 -6.51 13.33 -15.56
CA PRO A 5 -6.24 13.25 -14.12
C PRO A 5 -7.51 13.20 -13.26
N GLN A 6 -8.56 13.94 -13.64
CA GLN A 6 -9.83 13.95 -12.91
C GLN A 6 -10.56 12.60 -13.04
N GLN A 7 -10.53 11.99 -14.23
CA GLN A 7 -11.10 10.66 -14.45
C GLN A 7 -10.34 9.60 -13.65
N TYR A 8 -9.00 9.67 -13.63
CA TYR A 8 -8.16 8.81 -12.80
C TYR A 8 -8.53 8.94 -11.32
N THR A 9 -8.55 10.16 -10.78
CA THR A 9 -8.90 10.42 -9.38
C THR A 9 -10.30 9.90 -9.04
N ALA A 10 -11.30 10.17 -9.88
CA ALA A 10 -12.66 9.69 -9.66
C ALA A 10 -12.73 8.15 -9.64
N ARG A 11 -12.02 7.48 -10.56
CA ARG A 11 -11.95 6.01 -10.61
C ARG A 11 -11.30 5.42 -9.36
N ILE A 12 -10.22 6.02 -8.86
CA ILE A 12 -9.57 5.57 -7.62
C ILE A 12 -10.46 5.81 -6.41
N LEU A 13 -11.06 7.00 -6.28
CA LEU A 13 -11.97 7.30 -5.16
C LEU A 13 -13.24 6.43 -5.17
N ALA A 14 -13.72 6.00 -6.34
CA ALA A 14 -14.85 5.08 -6.45
C ALA A 14 -14.58 3.73 -5.76
N THR A 15 -13.32 3.31 -5.60
CA THR A 15 -12.96 2.06 -4.90
C THR A 15 -13.29 2.10 -3.41
N LEU A 16 -13.48 3.29 -2.83
CA LEU A 16 -13.88 3.46 -1.43
C LEU A 16 -15.36 3.08 -1.19
N GLY A 17 -16.17 2.94 -2.25
CA GLY A 17 -17.59 2.58 -2.10
C GLY A 17 -18.39 3.61 -1.28
N GLY A 18 -18.00 4.89 -1.33
CA GLY A 18 -18.63 5.97 -0.56
C GLY A 18 -18.18 6.10 0.90
N GLN A 19 -17.28 5.23 1.37
CA GLN A 19 -16.75 5.34 2.74
C GLN A 19 -15.81 6.55 2.87
N PRO A 20 -15.81 7.23 4.03
CA PRO A 20 -14.87 8.32 4.28
C PRO A 20 -13.41 7.84 4.17
N PRO A 21 -12.54 8.51 3.38
CA PRO A 21 -11.18 8.04 3.14
C PRO A 21 -10.36 7.82 4.42
N LEU A 22 -10.48 8.72 5.40
CA LEU A 22 -9.76 8.62 6.67
C LEU A 22 -10.22 7.42 7.50
N GLU A 23 -11.50 7.04 7.45
CA GLU A 23 -12.01 5.85 8.13
C GLU A 23 -11.49 4.58 7.49
N VAL A 24 -11.48 4.51 6.14
CA VAL A 24 -10.89 3.39 5.40
C VAL A 24 -9.41 3.24 5.73
N LEU A 25 -8.67 4.35 5.73
CA LEU A 25 -7.25 4.35 6.07
C LEU A 25 -7.02 3.89 7.52
N THR A 26 -7.85 4.34 8.46
CA THR A 26 -7.76 3.93 9.88
C THR A 26 -8.05 2.44 10.06
N ALA A 27 -9.04 1.90 9.36
CA ALA A 27 -9.45 0.50 9.47
C ALA A 27 -8.56 -0.49 8.70
N THR A 28 -7.76 -0.01 7.74
CA THR A 28 -6.96 -0.88 6.84
C THR A 28 -6.07 -1.88 7.59
N PRO A 29 -5.29 -1.51 8.64
CA PRO A 29 -4.38 -2.47 9.29
C PRO A 29 -5.11 -3.67 9.90
N ALA A 30 -6.25 -3.41 10.54
CA ALA A 30 -7.12 -4.46 11.09
C ALA A 30 -7.72 -5.32 9.97
N LYS A 31 -8.13 -4.70 8.85
CA LYS A 31 -8.67 -5.40 7.69
C LYS A 31 -7.65 -6.32 7.04
N LEU A 32 -6.40 -5.86 6.85
CA LEU A 32 -5.31 -6.68 6.30
C LEU A 32 -5.04 -7.90 7.18
N SER A 33 -4.88 -7.69 8.49
CA SER A 33 -4.71 -8.77 9.47
C SER A 33 -5.85 -9.79 9.42
N SER A 34 -7.10 -9.32 9.29
CA SER A 34 -8.27 -10.20 9.17
C SER A 34 -8.30 -11.00 7.88
N LEU A 35 -7.82 -10.47 6.75
CA LEU A 35 -7.84 -11.15 5.45
C LEU A 35 -6.87 -12.32 5.38
N VAL A 36 -5.76 -12.24 6.12
CA VAL A 36 -4.71 -13.27 6.15
C VAL A 36 -4.84 -14.23 7.33
N LYS A 37 -5.74 -13.93 8.28
CA LYS A 37 -5.96 -14.77 9.46
C LYS A 37 -6.39 -16.18 9.05
N GLY A 38 -5.67 -17.19 9.57
CA GLY A 38 -5.96 -18.60 9.33
C GLY A 38 -5.51 -19.12 7.95
N LYS A 39 -4.78 -18.31 7.17
CA LYS A 39 -4.17 -18.74 5.91
C LYS A 39 -2.82 -19.40 6.17
N SER A 40 -2.55 -20.46 5.44
CA SER A 40 -1.24 -21.12 5.44
C SER A 40 -0.18 -20.26 4.74
N SER A 41 1.09 -20.47 5.08
CA SER A 41 2.20 -19.78 4.40
C SER A 41 2.20 -20.04 2.89
N ALA A 42 1.81 -21.24 2.46
CA ALA A 42 1.69 -21.59 1.05
C ALA A 42 0.58 -20.80 0.34
N GLU A 43 -0.58 -20.59 0.97
CA GLU A 43 -1.65 -19.75 0.42
C GLU A 43 -1.22 -18.29 0.30
N ILE A 44 -0.50 -17.77 1.29
CA ILE A 44 -0.02 -16.39 1.32
C ILE A 44 1.07 -16.15 0.28
N ALA A 45 1.98 -17.11 0.09
CA ALA A 45 3.09 -17.03 -0.87
C ALA A 45 2.68 -17.36 -2.33
N ARG A 46 1.45 -17.83 -2.55
CA ARG A 46 1.00 -18.22 -3.90
C ARG A 46 0.81 -17.00 -4.80
N LYS A 47 1.58 -16.95 -5.90
CA LYS A 47 1.41 -15.97 -6.98
C LYS A 47 0.23 -16.40 -7.89
N PRO A 48 -0.73 -15.51 -8.22
CA PRO A 48 -1.94 -15.90 -8.96
C PRO A 48 -1.70 -16.14 -10.46
N ALA A 49 -0.63 -15.55 -11.02
CA ALA A 49 -0.19 -15.73 -12.40
C ALA A 49 1.30 -15.34 -12.51
N PRO A 50 2.00 -15.72 -13.59
CA PRO A 50 3.36 -15.26 -13.85
C PRO A 50 3.45 -13.72 -13.82
N GLY A 51 4.46 -13.19 -13.13
CA GLY A 51 4.67 -11.75 -13.00
C GLY A 51 3.67 -11.02 -12.10
N LYS A 52 2.83 -11.73 -11.34
CA LYS A 52 1.95 -11.14 -10.32
C LYS A 52 2.47 -11.42 -8.92
N TRP A 53 2.27 -10.45 -8.04
CA TRP A 53 2.62 -10.59 -6.62
C TRP A 53 1.68 -11.55 -5.89
N SER A 54 2.26 -12.26 -4.93
CA SER A 54 1.57 -13.00 -3.88
C SER A 54 0.95 -12.06 -2.84
N VAL A 55 0.17 -12.62 -1.90
CA VAL A 55 -0.41 -11.82 -0.81
C VAL A 55 0.69 -11.26 0.11
N ALA A 56 1.75 -12.04 0.39
CA ALA A 56 2.90 -11.56 1.15
C ALA A 56 3.57 -10.36 0.48
N GLU A 57 3.87 -10.47 -0.82
CA GLU A 57 4.52 -9.39 -1.58
C GLU A 57 3.65 -8.12 -1.63
N ILE A 58 2.33 -8.27 -1.77
CA ILE A 58 1.40 -7.13 -1.72
C ILE A 58 1.44 -6.44 -0.35
N ILE A 59 1.46 -7.19 0.76
CA ILE A 59 1.47 -6.60 2.09
C ILE A 59 2.82 -5.94 2.40
N ALA A 60 3.93 -6.53 1.96
CA ALA A 60 5.26 -5.90 2.01
C ALA A 60 5.28 -4.58 1.24
N HIS A 61 4.75 -4.58 0.01
CA HIS A 61 4.60 -3.36 -0.78
C HIS A 61 3.77 -2.30 -0.07
N LEU A 62 2.59 -2.66 0.47
CA LEU A 62 1.75 -1.72 1.22
C LEU A 62 2.47 -1.13 2.44
N ALA A 63 3.33 -1.90 3.11
CA ALA A 63 4.14 -1.42 4.22
C ALA A 63 5.18 -0.39 3.78
N ASP A 64 5.86 -0.60 2.65
CA ASP A 64 6.84 0.35 2.10
C ASP A 64 6.19 1.62 1.57
N VAL A 65 5.01 1.50 0.95
CA VAL A 65 4.22 2.62 0.44
C VAL A 65 3.90 3.63 1.55
N GLU A 66 3.67 3.21 2.79
CA GLU A 66 3.42 4.13 3.90
C GLU A 66 4.58 5.12 4.14
N MET A 67 5.84 4.69 3.93
CA MET A 67 6.99 5.60 4.05
C MET A 67 6.94 6.68 2.96
N VAL A 68 6.68 6.26 1.72
CA VAL A 68 6.61 7.15 0.56
C VAL A 68 5.44 8.14 0.69
N ILE A 69 4.25 7.66 1.05
CA ILE A 69 3.07 8.49 1.24
C ILE A 69 3.28 9.49 2.37
N GLY A 70 3.83 9.04 3.50
CA GLY A 70 4.15 9.94 4.60
C GLY A 70 5.08 11.07 4.17
N TYR A 71 6.17 10.76 3.47
CA TYR A 71 7.08 11.78 2.94
C TYR A 71 6.37 12.74 1.97
N ARG A 72 5.60 12.21 1.01
CA ARG A 72 4.85 13.02 0.03
C ARG A 72 3.83 13.94 0.68
N LEU A 73 3.08 13.47 1.68
CA LEU A 73 2.12 14.29 2.42
C LEU A 73 2.81 15.49 3.07
N ARG A 74 3.94 15.27 3.74
CA ARG A 74 4.73 16.35 4.36
C ARG A 74 5.27 17.33 3.32
N LYS A 75 5.72 16.86 2.16
CA LYS A 75 6.14 17.71 1.05
C LYS A 75 4.99 18.56 0.48
N ILE A 76 3.78 18.00 0.36
CA ILE A 76 2.58 18.73 -0.09
C ILE A 76 2.22 19.85 0.90
N LEU A 77 2.32 19.57 2.20
CA LEU A 77 2.02 20.56 3.25
C LEU A 77 3.10 21.65 3.37
N GLU A 78 4.34 21.35 2.97
CA GLU A 78 5.47 22.27 3.06
C GLU A 78 5.44 23.36 1.98
N ALA A 79 5.12 23.01 0.74
CA ALA A 79 5.14 23.97 -0.36
C ALA A 79 4.21 23.58 -1.53
N ASP A 80 3.45 24.57 -2.00
CA ASP A 80 2.59 24.46 -3.17
C ASP A 80 3.38 24.12 -4.43
N GLY A 81 2.79 23.28 -5.29
CA GLY A 81 3.40 22.91 -6.57
C GLY A 81 4.63 22.00 -6.44
N THR A 82 4.93 21.45 -5.26
CA THR A 82 6.04 20.52 -5.07
C THR A 82 5.91 19.30 -6.01
N PRO A 83 6.94 18.98 -6.80
CA PRO A 83 6.96 17.76 -7.61
C PRO A 83 6.85 16.50 -6.74
N ILE A 84 5.97 15.58 -7.13
CA ILE A 84 5.82 14.30 -6.45
C ILE A 84 6.77 13.27 -7.07
N GLN A 85 7.79 12.88 -6.32
CA GLN A 85 8.80 11.93 -6.78
C GLN A 85 8.19 10.55 -7.06
N ALA A 86 8.34 10.04 -8.28
CA ALA A 86 7.97 8.68 -8.66
C ALA A 86 9.02 7.65 -8.17
N TYR A 87 8.60 6.39 -8.09
CA TYR A 87 9.48 5.25 -7.81
C TYR A 87 8.98 4.03 -8.59
N ASP A 88 9.90 3.09 -8.83
CA ASP A 88 9.59 1.82 -9.49
C ASP A 88 9.34 0.76 -8.41
N GLN A 89 8.07 0.38 -8.27
CA GLN A 89 7.64 -0.58 -7.26
C GLN A 89 8.14 -2.01 -7.53
N ASP A 90 8.36 -2.38 -8.80
CA ASP A 90 8.81 -3.72 -9.16
C ASP A 90 10.30 -3.87 -8.87
N VAL A 91 11.08 -2.81 -9.11
CA VAL A 91 12.49 -2.74 -8.69
C VAL A 91 12.60 -2.84 -7.17
N TRP A 92 11.73 -2.16 -6.41
CA TRP A 92 11.73 -2.25 -4.95
C TRP A 92 11.37 -3.65 -4.46
N ALA A 93 10.35 -4.28 -5.04
CA ALA A 93 9.95 -5.63 -4.68
C ALA A 93 11.10 -6.65 -4.86
N GLY A 94 11.86 -6.52 -5.96
CA GLY A 94 13.05 -7.33 -6.20
C GLY A 94 14.21 -6.99 -5.28
N PHE A 95 14.59 -5.72 -5.17
CA PHE A 95 15.72 -5.26 -4.37
C PHE A 95 15.57 -5.58 -2.87
N SER A 96 14.36 -5.38 -2.33
CA SER A 96 14.03 -5.66 -0.93
C SER A 96 13.61 -7.12 -0.68
N ASN A 97 13.63 -7.96 -1.72
CA ASN A 97 13.28 -9.38 -1.66
C ASN A 97 11.96 -9.64 -0.92
N TYR A 98 10.86 -9.02 -1.39
CA TYR A 98 9.56 -9.06 -0.71
C TYR A 98 9.06 -10.47 -0.40
N GLU A 99 9.39 -11.45 -1.24
CA GLU A 99 9.00 -12.85 -1.03
C GLU A 99 9.64 -13.52 0.19
N ALA A 100 10.76 -12.97 0.68
CA ALA A 100 11.47 -13.48 1.86
C ALA A 100 11.08 -12.75 3.17
N ILE A 101 10.32 -11.66 3.09
CA ILE A 101 9.95 -10.89 4.28
C ILE A 101 8.85 -11.64 5.05
N PRO A 102 9.02 -11.89 6.36
CA PRO A 102 7.96 -12.46 7.18
C PRO A 102 6.68 -11.61 7.12
N LEU A 103 5.53 -12.26 6.92
CA LEU A 103 4.23 -11.59 6.78
C LEU A 103 3.93 -10.67 7.98
N GLU A 104 4.22 -11.14 9.19
CA GLU A 104 4.03 -10.40 10.43
C GLU A 104 4.83 -9.10 10.51
N GLU A 105 6.06 -9.09 9.97
CA GLU A 105 6.90 -7.91 9.93
C GLU A 105 6.29 -6.84 9.02
N SER A 106 5.81 -7.26 7.85
CA SER A 106 5.15 -6.36 6.90
C SER A 106 3.84 -5.78 7.47
N LEU A 107 3.02 -6.60 8.11
CA LEU A 107 1.79 -6.14 8.80
C LEU A 107 2.11 -5.15 9.92
N HIS A 108 3.13 -5.45 10.73
CA HIS A 108 3.55 -4.58 11.83
C HIS A 108 4.04 -3.22 11.32
N LYS A 109 4.93 -3.23 10.31
CA LYS A 109 5.45 -2.03 9.66
C LYS A 109 4.32 -1.19 9.06
N GLN A 110 3.41 -1.80 8.31
CA GLN A 110 2.25 -1.12 7.73
C GLN A 110 1.39 -0.46 8.82
N THR A 111 1.12 -1.19 9.90
CA THR A 111 0.29 -0.70 11.02
C THR A 111 0.90 0.55 11.67
N ILE A 112 2.19 0.50 12.03
CA ILE A 112 2.87 1.62 12.70
C ILE A 112 2.93 2.85 11.79
N LEU A 113 3.35 2.66 10.55
CA LEU A 113 3.51 3.79 9.64
C LEU A 113 2.17 4.42 9.26
N ARG A 114 1.13 3.61 9.05
CA ARG A 114 -0.24 4.12 8.85
C ARG A 114 -0.71 4.96 10.03
N ALA A 115 -0.56 4.45 11.25
CA ALA A 115 -0.94 5.16 12.46
C ALA A 115 -0.13 6.45 12.67
N SER A 116 1.13 6.48 12.23
CA SER A 116 1.97 7.69 12.26
C SER A 116 1.50 8.73 11.24
N ASN A 117 1.14 8.30 10.03
CA ASN A 117 0.73 9.18 8.93
C ASN A 117 -0.67 9.80 9.10
N LEU A 118 -1.51 9.24 9.97
CA LEU A 118 -2.87 9.75 10.26
C LEU A 118 -2.93 10.72 11.45
N ARG A 119 -1.79 11.12 12.00
CA ARG A 119 -1.70 12.07 13.12
C ARG A 119 -1.63 13.52 12.66
#